data_AF-A0A1S8WPV6-F1
#
_entry.id   AF-A0A1S8WPV6-F1
#
_cell.length_a   1.000
_cell.length_b   1.000
_cell.length_c   1.000
_cell.angle_alpha   90.00
_cell.angle_beta   90.00
_cell.angle_gamma   90.00
#
_symmetry.space_group_name_H-M   'P 1'
#
loop_
_entity.id
_entity.type
_entity.pdbx_description
1 polymer ?
#
loop_
_entity_poly.entity_id
_entity_poly.type
_entity_poly.pdbx_seq_one_letter_code
_entity_poly.pdbx_strand_id
1 'polypeptide(L)'
;MLNDILCVGNRLNYCDYLALKHPPILPSRYTATELLVMYYHKIQGHCGASDVLASVRQAFWPISGPTTVKRVIGKCSACRRPRVERGWRCFSYVGIDNFGPMLTKRDRSMEKSYGCLLTCLQTGVAHIKIVH
;
A
#
# COMPACT_ATOMS: atom_id res chain seq x y z
N MET A 1 -1.80 15.47 31.88
CA MET A 1 -2.92 15.83 30.99
C MET A 1 -2.88 17.32 30.78
N LEU A 2 -3.19 17.78 29.57
CA LEU A 2 -3.33 19.19 29.24
C LEU A 2 -4.76 19.38 28.76
N ASN A 3 -5.59 20.10 29.52
CA ASN A 3 -7.03 20.26 29.25
C ASN A 3 -7.75 18.91 29.03
N ASP A 4 -7.59 17.97 29.97
CA ASP A 4 -8.14 16.59 29.91
C ASP A 4 -7.67 15.70 28.74
N ILE A 5 -6.71 16.19 27.94
CA ILE A 5 -6.10 15.41 26.86
C ILE A 5 -4.80 14.78 27.36
N LEU A 6 -4.62 13.49 27.06
CA LEU A 6 -3.38 12.78 27.33
C LEU A 6 -2.34 13.14 26.26
N CYS A 7 -1.19 13.63 26.70
CA CYS A 7 -0.08 14.05 25.83
C CYS A 7 1.19 13.28 26.18
N VAL A 8 2.09 13.13 25.20
CA VAL A 8 3.42 12.56 25.44
C VAL A 8 4.35 13.64 25.99
N GLY A 9 5.17 13.30 26.99
CA GLY A 9 6.28 14.16 27.41
C GLY A 9 7.45 14.03 26.43
N ASN A 10 7.80 15.12 25.74
CA ASN A 10 9.03 15.17 24.93
C ASN A 10 10.20 15.75 25.74
N ARG A 11 11.42 15.62 25.20
CA ARG A 11 12.66 16.19 25.78
C ARG A 11 12.90 17.67 25.44
N LEU A 12 11.94 18.32 24.79
CA LEU A 12 12.01 19.73 24.38
C LEU A 12 11.72 20.66 25.56
N ASN A 13 12.62 20.67 26.56
CA ASN A 13 12.39 21.38 27.81
C ASN A 13 12.37 22.91 27.64
N TYR A 14 13.09 23.44 26.65
CA TYR A 14 13.26 24.87 26.37
C TYR A 14 12.34 25.41 25.26
N CYS A 15 11.35 24.63 24.81
CA CYS A 15 10.38 25.11 23.83
C CYS A 15 9.14 25.67 24.55
N ASP A 16 8.83 26.94 24.30
CA ASP A 16 7.62 27.59 24.84
C ASP A 16 6.34 27.10 24.15
N TYR A 17 6.47 26.45 22.99
CA TYR A 17 5.35 25.92 22.25
C TYR A 17 4.89 24.57 22.83
N LEU A 18 3.95 24.67 23.77
CA LEU A 18 3.43 23.54 24.55
C LEU A 18 2.95 22.36 23.68
N ALA A 19 2.37 22.63 22.51
CA ALA A 19 1.87 21.59 21.60
C ALA A 19 3.00 20.73 20.98
N LEU A 20 4.18 21.30 20.75
CA LEU A 20 5.37 20.56 20.30
C LEU A 20 6.04 19.82 21.47
N LYS A 21 6.00 20.43 22.65
CA LYS A 21 6.54 19.83 23.88
C LYS A 21 5.70 18.65 24.36
N HIS A 22 4.38 18.74 24.18
CA HIS A 22 3.38 17.79 24.64
C HIS A 22 2.33 17.47 23.57
N PRO A 23 2.71 16.74 22.50
CA PRO A 23 1.76 16.40 21.45
C PRO A 23 0.63 15.50 21.99
N PRO A 24 -0.63 15.76 21.60
CA PRO A 24 -1.78 14.93 21.96
C PRO A 24 -1.63 13.50 21.46
N ILE A 25 -1.98 12.53 22.30
CA ILE A 25 -1.98 11.12 21.91
C ILE A 25 -3.21 10.81 21.05
N LEU A 26 -2.99 10.17 19.90
CA LEU A 26 -4.06 9.70 19.03
C LEU A 26 -4.27 8.18 19.21
N PRO A 27 -5.48 7.74 19.63
CA PRO A 27 -5.81 6.32 19.69
C PRO A 27 -5.70 5.67 18.30
N SER A 28 -5.11 4.48 18.23
CA SER A 28 -4.86 3.78 16.96
C SER A 28 -6.14 3.46 16.17
N ARG A 29 -7.24 3.14 16.86
CA ARG A 29 -8.51 2.68 16.27
C ARG A 29 -9.64 3.67 16.52
N TYR A 30 -9.46 4.89 16.04
CA TYR A 30 -10.47 5.94 16.15
C TYR A 30 -10.66 6.66 14.83
N THR A 31 -11.90 7.01 14.50
CA THR A 31 -12.26 7.60 13.20
C THR A 31 -11.50 8.89 12.95
N ALA A 32 -11.33 9.75 13.98
CA ALA A 32 -10.57 10.99 13.82
C ALA A 32 -9.09 10.73 13.48
N THR A 33 -8.46 9.72 14.10
CA THR A 33 -7.08 9.32 13.76
C THR A 33 -6.98 8.85 12.31
N GLU A 34 -7.95 8.06 11.83
CA GLU A 34 -7.95 7.60 10.44
C GLU A 34 -8.11 8.75 9.45
N LEU A 35 -9.04 9.67 9.72
CA LEU A 35 -9.27 10.86 8.89
C LEU A 35 -8.03 11.76 8.85
N LEU A 36 -7.39 11.99 10.00
CA LEU A 36 -6.20 12.82 10.11
C LEU A 36 -5.01 12.21 9.35
N VAL A 37 -4.74 10.92 9.53
CA VAL A 37 -3.67 10.24 8.80
C VAL A 37 -3.95 10.26 7.29
N MET A 38 -5.20 10.03 6.87
CA MET A 38 -5.58 10.09 5.45
C MET A 38 -5.47 11.51 4.88
N TYR A 39 -5.76 12.53 5.68
CA TYR A 39 -5.56 13.94 5.31
C TYR A 39 -4.09 14.23 5.01
N TYR A 40 -3.18 13.92 5.94
CA TYR A 40 -1.73 14.09 5.73
C TYR A 40 -1.23 13.29 4.52
N HIS A 41 -1.69 12.05 4.35
CA HIS A 41 -1.35 11.23 3.19
C HIS A 41 -1.76 11.88 1.85
N LYS A 42 -2.95 12.52 1.79
CA LYS A 42 -3.44 13.19 0.58
C LYS A 42 -2.70 14.50 0.28
N ILE A 43 -2.54 15.37 1.27
CA ILE A 43 -1.88 16.68 1.06
C ILE A 43 -0.40 16.52 0.70
N GLN A 44 0.22 15.41 1.12
CA GLN A 44 1.61 15.07 0.77
C GLN A 44 1.73 14.29 -0.54
N GLY A 45 0.68 14.25 -1.37
CA GLY A 45 0.77 13.64 -2.69
C GLY A 45 0.93 12.11 -2.65
N HIS A 46 0.33 11.44 -1.65
CA HIS A 46 0.35 9.99 -1.51
C HIS A 46 1.72 9.39 -1.14
N CYS A 47 2.54 10.11 -0.37
CA CYS A 47 3.80 9.61 0.18
C CYS A 47 3.66 8.34 1.04
N GLY A 48 4.81 7.71 1.30
CA GLY A 48 4.91 6.47 2.05
C GLY A 48 4.53 6.61 3.53
N ALA A 49 4.36 5.47 4.19
CA ALA A 49 3.93 5.45 5.59
C ALA A 49 4.91 6.15 6.56
N SER A 50 6.21 6.10 6.27
CA SER A 50 7.23 6.77 7.09
C SER A 50 7.12 8.29 7.03
N ASP A 51 6.90 8.84 5.84
CA ASP A 51 6.79 10.29 5.62
C ASP A 51 5.52 10.85 6.27
N VAL A 52 4.40 10.14 6.08
CA VAL A 52 3.14 10.50 6.70
C VAL A 52 3.25 10.42 8.23
N LEU A 53 3.91 9.38 8.77
CA LEU A 53 4.12 9.25 10.20
C LEU A 53 4.99 10.38 10.76
N ALA A 54 6.07 10.75 10.07
CA ALA A 54 6.94 11.85 10.49
C ALA A 54 6.16 13.17 10.57
N SER A 55 5.28 13.40 9.60
CA SER A 55 4.47 14.62 9.50
C SER A 55 3.37 14.67 10.55
N VAL A 56 2.69 13.55 10.78
CA VAL A 56 1.72 13.44 11.88
C VAL A 56 2.40 13.69 13.23
N ARG A 57 3.63 13.19 13.42
CA ARG A 57 4.42 13.37 14.65
C ARG A 57 4.86 14.80 14.94
N GLN A 58 4.76 15.71 13.98
CA GLN A 58 5.00 17.14 14.23
C GLN A 58 3.92 17.78 15.10
N ALA A 59 2.71 17.21 15.13
CA ALA A 59 1.57 17.77 15.87
C ALA A 59 0.87 16.77 16.80
N PHE A 60 0.97 15.45 16.54
CA PHE A 60 0.22 14.42 17.25
C PHE A 60 1.04 13.15 17.48
N TRP A 61 0.68 12.37 18.50
CA TRP A 61 1.36 11.12 18.82
C TRP A 61 0.46 9.89 18.66
N PRO A 62 0.39 9.27 17.46
CA PRO A 62 -0.42 8.08 17.25
C PRO A 62 0.15 6.86 17.96
N ILE A 63 -0.69 6.19 18.76
CA ILE A 63 -0.37 4.90 19.37
C ILE A 63 -0.14 3.87 18.26
N SER A 64 0.93 3.08 18.40
CA SER A 64 1.37 2.13 17.38
C SER A 64 1.50 2.79 15.99
N GLY A 65 2.02 4.03 15.96
CA GLY A 65 2.04 4.91 14.79
C GLY A 65 2.33 4.23 13.45
N PRO A 66 3.45 3.50 13.28
CA PRO A 66 3.75 2.82 12.02
C PRO A 66 2.64 1.87 11.55
N THR A 67 2.09 1.06 12.47
CA THR A 67 1.01 0.11 12.19
C THR A 67 -0.28 0.84 11.84
N THR A 68 -0.63 1.87 12.61
CA THR A 68 -1.81 2.71 12.39
C THR A 68 -1.75 3.38 11.01
N VAL A 69 -0.61 3.98 10.66
CA VAL A 69 -0.43 4.70 9.40
C VAL A 69 -0.47 3.74 8.20
N LYS A 70 0.25 2.61 8.25
CA LYS A 70 0.20 1.59 7.20
C LYS A 70 -1.22 1.09 6.95
N ARG A 71 -1.97 0.82 8.02
CA ARG A 71 -3.36 0.35 7.95
C ARG A 71 -4.28 1.38 7.27
N VAL A 72 -4.13 2.66 7.59
CA VAL A 72 -4.95 3.73 7.00
C VAL A 72 -4.59 3.96 5.53
N ILE A 73 -3.29 4.07 5.21
CA ILE A 73 -2.83 4.27 3.82
C ILE A 73 -3.19 3.07 2.94
N GLY A 74 -3.16 1.84 3.46
CA GLY A 74 -3.58 0.65 2.72
C GLY A 74 -5.04 0.67 2.26
N LYS A 75 -5.91 1.50 2.87
CA LYS A 75 -7.29 1.73 2.42
C LYS A 75 -7.39 2.76 1.28
N CYS A 76 -6.32 3.45 0.95
CA CYS A 76 -6.33 4.50 -0.08
C CYS A 76 -6.51 3.90 -1.48
N SER A 77 -7.61 4.24 -2.14
CA SER A 77 -7.95 3.74 -3.47
C SER A 77 -6.95 4.18 -4.55
N ALA A 78 -6.39 5.39 -4.43
CA ALA A 78 -5.37 5.90 -5.36
C ALA A 78 -4.07 5.09 -5.28
N CYS A 79 -3.64 4.70 -4.08
CA CYS A 79 -2.42 3.90 -3.86
C CYS A 79 -2.62 2.41 -4.15
N ARG A 80 -3.86 1.91 -4.05
CA ARG A 80 -4.18 0.50 -4.34
C ARG A 80 -4.31 0.22 -5.83
N ARG A 81 -4.60 1.23 -6.65
CA ARG A 81 -4.66 1.05 -8.11
C ARG A 81 -3.24 0.82 -8.63
N PRO A 82 -2.99 -0.24 -9.43
CA PRO A 82 -1.71 -0.38 -10.11
C PRO A 82 -1.48 0.89 -10.92
N ARG A 83 -0.33 1.54 -10.71
CA ARG A 83 0.13 2.63 -11.59
C ARG A 83 0.47 2.01 -12.94
N VAL A 84 -0.55 1.76 -13.75
CA VAL A 84 -0.36 1.62 -15.18
C VAL A 84 -0.06 3.03 -15.64
N GLU A 85 1.22 3.32 -15.82
CA GLU A 85 1.63 4.56 -16.45
C GLU A 85 0.84 4.72 -17.76
N ARG A 86 0.24 5.89 -17.98
CA ARG A 86 -0.57 6.15 -19.16
C ARG A 86 0.35 6.13 -20.38
N GLY A 87 0.19 5.14 -21.26
CA GLY A 87 1.00 4.98 -22.49
C GLY A 87 1.59 3.59 -22.69
N TRP A 88 1.58 2.74 -21.66
CA TRP A 88 2.10 1.38 -21.78
C TRP A 88 1.06 0.47 -22.44
N ARG A 89 1.46 -0.16 -23.55
CA ARG A 89 0.64 -1.17 -24.22
C ARG A 89 0.83 -2.50 -23.50
N CYS A 90 -0.27 -3.20 -23.19
CA CYS A 90 -0.17 -4.56 -22.66
C CYS A 90 0.60 -5.43 -23.66
N PHE A 91 1.43 -6.33 -23.13
CA PHE A 91 2.28 -7.24 -23.91
C PHE A 91 3.38 -6.56 -24.75
N SER A 92 3.80 -5.33 -24.44
CA SER A 92 5.02 -4.76 -25.02
C SER A 92 6.29 -5.51 -24.60
N TYR A 93 6.31 -6.01 -23.37
CA TYR A 93 7.38 -6.86 -22.83
C TYR A 93 6.74 -8.12 -22.26
N VAL A 94 7.04 -9.28 -22.85
CA VAL A 94 6.38 -10.55 -22.54
C VAL A 94 7.41 -11.56 -22.05
N GLY A 95 7.20 -12.09 -20.86
CA GLY A 95 7.84 -13.31 -20.39
C GLY A 95 7.06 -14.51 -20.91
N ILE A 96 7.76 -15.48 -21.48
CA ILE A 96 7.18 -16.72 -21.99
C ILE A 96 7.71 -17.86 -21.12
N ASP A 97 6.81 -18.65 -20.56
CA ASP A 97 7.14 -19.85 -19.80
C ASP A 97 6.30 -21.04 -20.28
N ASN A 98 6.87 -22.23 -20.28
CA ASN A 98 6.19 -23.44 -20.71
C ASN A 98 6.14 -24.44 -19.56
N PHE A 99 4.95 -24.96 -19.29
CA PHE A 99 4.74 -25.97 -18.26
C PHE A 99 4.02 -27.19 -18.84
N GLY A 100 4.51 -28.38 -18.52
CA GLY A 100 3.99 -29.63 -19.05
C GLY A 100 5.06 -30.73 -19.07
N PRO A 101 4.75 -31.93 -19.58
CA PRO A 101 3.53 -32.31 -20.29
C PRO A 101 2.35 -32.68 -19.37
N MET A 102 1.16 -32.24 -19.74
CA MET A 102 -0.11 -32.63 -19.12
C MET A 102 -1.01 -33.36 -20.12
N LEU A 103 -1.80 -34.30 -19.63
CA LEU A 103 -2.78 -35.01 -20.44
C LEU A 103 -4.02 -34.14 -20.62
N THR A 104 -4.28 -33.68 -21.85
CA THR A 104 -5.47 -32.91 -22.21
C THR A 104 -6.38 -33.77 -23.09
N LYS A 105 -7.70 -33.59 -22.94
CA LYS A 105 -8.68 -34.27 -23.79
C LYS A 105 -8.82 -33.50 -25.09
N ARG A 106 -8.54 -34.17 -26.21
CA ARG A 106 -8.77 -33.64 -27.56
C ARG A 106 -9.72 -34.58 -28.27
N ASP A 107 -10.97 -34.13 -28.46
CA ASP A 107 -12.05 -34.96 -28.99
C ASP A 107 -12.22 -36.29 -28.24
N ARG A 108 -11.91 -37.43 -28.88
CA ARG A 108 -12.03 -38.79 -28.31
C ARG A 108 -10.72 -39.34 -27.76
N SER A 109 -9.59 -38.63 -27.93
CA SER A 109 -8.26 -39.04 -27.46
C SER A 109 -7.77 -38.20 -26.29
N MET A 110 -6.87 -38.78 -25.51
CA MET A 110 -6.07 -38.06 -24.51
C MET A 110 -4.69 -37.83 -25.10
N GLU A 111 -4.29 -36.56 -25.20
CA GLU A 111 -3.02 -36.15 -25.81
C GLU A 111 -2.15 -35.45 -24.76
N LYS A 112 -0.83 -35.67 -24.82
CA LYS A 112 0.11 -34.86 -24.05
C LYS A 112 0.14 -33.47 -24.68
N SER A 113 0.01 -32.44 -23.87
CA SER A 113 0.09 -31.05 -24.30
C SER A 113 0.83 -30.24 -23.25
N TYR A 114 1.34 -29.09 -23.66
CA TYR A 114 2.05 -28.14 -22.81
C TYR A 114 1.21 -26.88 -22.69
N GLY A 115 1.24 -26.25 -21.51
CA GLY A 115 0.72 -24.90 -21.32
C GLY A 115 1.83 -23.90 -21.60
N CYS A 116 1.54 -22.88 -22.41
CA CYS A 116 2.39 -21.71 -22.60
C CYS A 116 1.79 -20.53 -21.84
N LEU A 117 2.53 -20.01 -20.88
CA LEU A 117 2.19 -18.84 -20.09
C LEU A 117 2.87 -17.61 -20.70
N LEU A 118 2.06 -16.65 -21.15
CA LEU A 118 2.49 -15.36 -21.67
C LEU A 118 2.19 -14.30 -20.61
N THR A 119 3.22 -13.79 -19.94
CA THR A 119 3.08 -12.79 -18.88
C THR A 119 3.56 -11.43 -19.37
N CYS A 120 2.70 -10.42 -19.35
CA CYS A 120 3.10 -9.04 -19.58
C CYS A 120 3.94 -8.57 -18.38
N LEU A 121 5.25 -8.43 -18.56
CA LEU A 121 6.19 -8.07 -17.48
C LEU A 121 5.92 -6.68 -16.91
N GLN A 122 5.25 -5.82 -17.69
CA GLN A 122 4.91 -4.47 -17.27
C GLN A 122 3.68 -4.40 -16.37
N THR A 123 2.66 -5.21 -16.67
CA THR A 123 1.34 -5.13 -15.99
C THR A 123 1.04 -6.32 -15.10
N GLY A 124 1.82 -7.39 -15.19
CA GLY A 124 1.58 -8.66 -14.50
C GLY A 124 0.38 -9.45 -15.05
N VAL A 125 -0.25 -8.99 -16.13
CA VAL A 125 -1.35 -9.72 -16.78
C VAL A 125 -0.81 -10.98 -17.46
N ALA A 126 -1.44 -12.12 -17.23
CA ALA A 126 -1.06 -13.40 -17.80
C ALA A 126 -2.12 -13.92 -18.79
N HIS A 127 -1.67 -14.51 -19.90
CA HIS A 127 -2.49 -15.23 -20.88
C HIS A 127 -1.93 -16.65 -21.05
N ILE A 128 -2.77 -17.66 -20.90
CA ILE A 128 -2.37 -19.06 -21.01
C ILE A 128 -2.90 -19.64 -22.32
N LYS A 129 -2.03 -20.28 -23.09
CA LYS A 129 -2.37 -20.97 -24.34
C LYS A 129 -1.96 -22.44 -24.24
N ILE A 130 -2.82 -23.35 -24.68
CA ILE A 130 -2.46 -24.77 -24.84
C ILE A 130 -1.66 -24.93 -26.13
N VAL A 131 -0.53 -25.63 -26.05
CA VAL A 131 0.35 -26.02 -27.15
C VAL A 131 0.33 -27.54 -27.22
N HIS A 132 -0.15 -28.10 -28.33
CA HIS A 132 -0.19 -29.54 -28.58
C HIS A 132 1.15 -30.02 -29.14
#